data_AF-A0A7X8QTK2-F1
#
_entry.id   AF-A0A7X8QTK2-F1
#
_cell.length_a   1.000
_cell.length_b   1.000
_cell.length_c   1.000
_cell.angle_alpha   90.00
_cell.angle_beta   90.00
_cell.angle_gamma   90.00
#
_symmetry.space_group_name_H-M   'P 1'
#
loop_
_entity.id
_entity.type
_entity.pdbx_description
1 polymer ?
#
loop_
_entity_poly.entity_id
_entity_poly.type
_entity_poly.pdbx_seq_one_letter_code
_entity_poly.pdbx_strand_id
1 'polypeptide(L)'
;TNLSKPLLIDGLHVGEQQIKFIRQGWTEETVTIDITRGTTATRHVALKRLFIPDYEVVTISGTVYRGVFEAITDIGIRMETAPGVMTVVPHKEIRRRGTLRLDLHD
;
A
#
# COMPACT_ATOMS: atom_id res chain seq x y z
N THR A 1 12.74 -11.48 0.55
CA THR A 1 12.66 -10.33 1.48
C THR A 1 13.46 -9.19 0.89
N ASN A 2 12.82 -8.13 0.39
CA ASN A 2 13.55 -6.93 -0.06
C ASN A 2 14.00 -6.15 1.18
N LEU A 3 15.23 -6.39 1.65
CA LEU A 3 15.86 -5.58 2.68
C LEU A 3 16.51 -4.36 2.02
N SER A 4 16.03 -3.15 2.33
CA SER A 4 16.76 -1.92 2.01
C SER A 4 18.02 -1.82 2.87
N LYS A 5 19.05 -1.11 2.39
CA LYS A 5 20.17 -0.72 3.26
C LYS A 5 19.64 0.12 4.44
N PRO A 6 20.13 -0.09 5.67
CA PRO A 6 19.68 0.69 6.82
C PRO A 6 20.03 2.17 6.63
N LEU A 7 19.08 3.05 6.97
CA LEU A 7 19.34 4.48 7.11
C LEU A 7 20.03 4.71 8.46
N LEU A 8 21.24 5.27 8.43
CA LEU A 8 21.96 5.67 9.63
C LEU A 8 21.63 7.12 9.96
N ILE A 9 21.28 7.39 11.22
CA ILE A 9 20.95 8.73 11.73
C ILE A 9 21.76 8.95 12.99
N ASP A 10 22.65 9.95 12.96
CA ASP A 10 23.55 10.31 14.05
C ASP A 10 23.17 11.67 14.65
N GLY A 11 23.74 12.00 15.81
CA GLY A 11 23.56 13.32 16.45
C GLY A 11 22.22 13.50 17.18
N LEU A 12 21.53 12.41 17.50
CA LEU A 12 20.25 12.47 18.23
C LEU A 12 20.46 12.72 19.73
N HIS A 13 19.51 13.46 20.33
CA HIS A 13 19.50 13.71 21.77
C HIS A 13 19.20 12.41 22.54
N VAL A 14 19.87 12.25 23.68
CA VAL A 14 19.61 11.15 24.62
C VAL A 14 18.21 11.29 25.21
N GLY A 15 17.53 10.15 25.39
CA GLY A 15 16.18 10.05 25.94
C GLY A 15 15.14 9.58 24.93
N GLU A 16 13.87 9.72 25.30
CA GLU A 16 12.74 9.28 24.50
C GLU A 16 12.56 10.14 23.25
N GLN A 17 12.44 9.49 22.09
CA GLN A 17 12.18 10.12 20.80
C GLN A 17 11.07 9.37 20.06
N GLN A 18 10.28 10.12 19.29
CA GLN A 18 9.27 9.54 18.39
C GLN A 18 9.77 9.61 16.95
N ILE A 19 9.72 8.47 16.26
CA ILE A 19 10.06 8.38 14.84
C ILE A 19 8.79 8.03 14.06
N LYS A 20 8.45 8.87 13.09
CA LYS A 20 7.34 8.65 12.16
C LYS A 20 7.86 8.13 10.82
N PHE A 21 7.29 7.03 10.36
CA PHE A 21 7.59 6.42 9.07
C PHE A 21 6.46 6.72 8.09
N ILE A 22 6.80 7.33 6.95
CA ILE A 22 5.84 7.71 5.91
C ILE A 22 6.32 7.16 4.57
N ARG A 23 5.41 6.53 3.83
CA ARG A 23 5.63 6.09 2.46
C ARG A 23 4.33 6.24 1.68
N GLN A 24 4.39 6.87 0.51
CA GLN A 24 3.23 7.05 -0.35
C GLN A 24 2.58 5.69 -0.67
N GLY A 25 1.25 5.60 -0.47
CA GLY A 25 0.50 4.36 -0.66
C GLY A 25 0.61 3.35 0.48
N TRP A 26 1.11 3.76 1.65
CA TRP A 26 1.21 2.94 2.87
C TRP A 26 0.69 3.72 4.07
N THR A 27 0.25 3.01 5.11
CA THR A 27 -0.12 3.59 6.39
C THR A 27 1.11 4.20 7.04
N GLU A 28 0.91 5.32 7.72
CA GLU A 28 1.93 5.89 8.59
C GLU A 28 2.07 5.04 9.85
N GLU A 29 3.28 4.95 10.39
CA GLU A 29 3.56 4.28 11.65
C GLU A 29 4.45 5.19 12.50
N THR A 30 4.13 5.33 13.79
CA THR A 30 4.96 6.06 14.76
C THR A 30 5.46 5.08 15.81
N VAL A 31 6.76 5.10 16.06
CA VAL A 31 7.39 4.30 17.12
C VAL A 31 8.12 5.20 18.09
N THR A 32 8.04 4.84 19.37
CA THR A 32 8.85 5.46 20.42
C THR A 32 10.14 4.67 20.59
N ILE A 33 11.27 5.37 20.64
CA ILE A 33 12.58 4.79 20.94
C ILE A 33 13.24 5.54 22.08
N ASP A 34 13.98 4.81 22.91
CA ASP A 34 14.87 5.41 23.89
C ASP A 34 16.30 5.43 23.34
N ILE A 35 16.90 6.61 23.28
CA ILE A 35 18.24 6.84 22.75
C ILE A 35 19.23 6.89 23.91
N THR A 36 20.13 5.91 23.96
CA THR A 36 21.24 5.87 24.91
C THR A 36 22.54 6.29 24.24
N ARG A 37 23.39 7.02 24.97
CA ARG A 37 24.69 7.48 24.44
C ARG A 37 25.60 6.29 24.11
N GLY A 38 26.23 6.32 22.94
CA GLY A 38 27.23 5.34 22.53
C GLY A 38 26.66 3.98 22.12
N THR A 39 25.34 3.86 21.99
CA THR A 39 24.68 2.63 21.53
C THR A 39 24.06 2.82 20.15
N THR A 40 23.91 1.72 19.43
CA THR A 40 23.16 1.67 18.17
C THR A 40 21.94 0.79 18.37
N ALA A 41 20.75 1.36 18.20
CA ALA A 41 19.51 0.62 18.23
C ALA A 41 19.02 0.38 16.80
N THR A 42 18.71 -0.87 16.46
CA THR A 42 18.07 -1.20 15.17
C THR A 42 16.56 -1.37 15.38
N ARG A 43 15.77 -0.75 14.50
CA ARG A 43 14.31 -0.89 14.47
C ARG A 43 13.84 -1.36 13.11
N HIS A 44 13.11 -2.46 13.12
CA HIS A 44 12.40 -2.96 11.95
C HIS A 44 10.95 -2.49 12.05
N VAL A 45 10.50 -1.74 11.05
CA VAL A 45 9.12 -1.25 10.96
C VAL A 45 8.51 -1.77 9.67
N ALA A 46 7.36 -2.43 9.78
CA ALA A 46 6.59 -2.90 8.65
C ALA A 46 5.39 -1.97 8.46
N LEU A 47 5.41 -1.18 7.39
CA LEU A 47 4.24 -0.39 7.01
C LEU A 47 3.19 -1.32 6.41
N LYS A 48 1.91 -0.97 6.53
CA LYS A 48 0.82 -1.68 5.83
C LYS A 48 0.47 -0.92 4.56
N ARG A 49 0.38 -1.59 3.42
CA ARG A 49 0.01 -0.92 2.16
C ARG A 49 -1.42 -0.42 2.26
N LEU A 50 -1.68 0.80 1.82
CA LEU A 50 -3.04 1.32 1.71
C LEU A 50 -3.74 0.62 0.55
N PHE A 51 -4.94 0.12 0.83
CA PHE A 51 -5.82 -0.44 -0.17
C PHE A 51 -6.91 0.59 -0.48
N ILE A 52 -6.68 1.39 -1.52
CA ILE A 52 -7.61 2.41 -1.98
C ILE A 52 -8.06 1.99 -3.39
N PRO A 53 -9.25 1.40 -3.54
CA PRO A 53 -9.77 1.03 -4.85
C PRO A 53 -9.79 2.23 -5.80
N ASP A 54 -9.13 2.09 -6.95
CA ASP A 54 -9.05 3.10 -8.01
C ASP A 54 -9.69 2.63 -9.32
N TYR A 55 -10.22 1.41 -9.34
CA TYR A 55 -10.74 0.76 -10.53
C TYR A 55 -11.95 -0.12 -10.23
N GLU A 56 -12.89 -0.13 -11.16
CA GLU A 56 -14.09 -0.95 -11.12
C GLU A 56 -14.20 -1.81 -12.38
N VAL A 57 -14.60 -3.07 -12.21
CA VAL A 57 -14.98 -3.98 -13.28
C VAL A 57 -16.36 -4.54 -12.98
N VAL A 58 -17.30 -4.34 -13.91
CA VAL A 58 -18.64 -4.92 -13.87
C VAL A 58 -18.69 -6.05 -14.88
N THR A 59 -19.00 -7.24 -14.40
CA THR A 59 -19.11 -8.44 -15.24
C THR A 59 -20.46 -8.53 -15.95
N ILE A 60 -20.55 -9.42 -16.94
CA ILE A 60 -21.79 -9.73 -17.67
C ILE A 60 -22.85 -10.30 -16.73
N SER A 61 -22.47 -11.09 -15.71
CA SER A 61 -23.38 -11.61 -14.68
C SER A 61 -23.86 -10.55 -13.69
N GLY A 62 -23.30 -9.34 -13.73
CA GLY A 62 -23.61 -8.25 -12.82
C GLY A 62 -22.76 -8.18 -11.56
N THR A 63 -21.81 -9.11 -11.36
CA THR A 63 -20.82 -9.00 -10.27
C THR A 63 -19.93 -7.78 -10.47
N VAL A 64 -19.74 -6.99 -9.41
CA VAL A 64 -18.90 -5.79 -9.40
C VAL A 64 -17.64 -6.06 -8.59
N TYR A 65 -16.49 -5.90 -9.23
CA TYR A 65 -15.18 -5.93 -8.59
C TYR A 65 -14.68 -4.50 -8.45
N ARG A 66 -14.24 -4.13 -7.23
CA ARG A 66 -13.56 -2.88 -6.94
C ARG A 66 -12.21 -3.19 -6.32
N GLY A 67 -11.18 -2.53 -6.81
CA GLY A 67 -9.82 -2.84 -6.42
C GLY A 67 -8.79 -1.85 -6.94
N VAL A 68 -7.53 -2.10 -6.60
CA VAL A 68 -6.40 -1.34 -7.14
C VAL A 68 -6.02 -1.95 -8.49
N PHE A 69 -6.08 -1.16 -9.55
CA PHE A 69 -5.66 -1.57 -10.88
C PHE A 69 -4.17 -1.95 -10.88
N GLU A 70 -3.85 -3.10 -11.47
CA GLU A 70 -2.46 -3.48 -11.72
C GLU A 70 -2.15 -3.43 -13.22
N ALA A 71 -2.91 -4.17 -14.02
CA ALA A 71 -2.65 -4.27 -15.46
C ALA A 71 -3.86 -4.75 -16.27
N ILE A 72 -3.82 -4.42 -17.56
CA ILE A 72 -4.57 -5.15 -18.58
C ILE A 72 -3.62 -6.20 -19.15
N THR A 73 -4.02 -7.45 -19.09
CA THR A 73 -3.27 -8.59 -19.64
C THR A 73 -3.97 -9.14 -20.88
N ASP A 74 -3.38 -10.13 -21.51
CA ASP A 74 -4.02 -10.94 -22.56
C ASP A 74 -5.25 -11.72 -22.06
N ILE A 75 -5.25 -12.13 -20.79
CA ILE A 75 -6.33 -12.92 -20.17
C ILE A 75 -7.49 -12.04 -19.68
N GLY A 76 -7.18 -10.86 -19.12
CA GLY A 76 -8.19 -10.02 -18.50
C GLY A 76 -7.64 -8.80 -17.77
N ILE A 77 -8.47 -8.21 -16.91
CA ILE A 77 -8.06 -7.12 -16.00
C ILE A 77 -7.56 -7.72 -14.71
N ARG A 78 -6.30 -7.44 -14.39
CA ARG A 78 -5.68 -7.85 -13.12
C ARG A 78 -5.74 -6.68 -12.15
N MET A 79 -6.32 -6.93 -10.98
CA MET A 79 -6.49 -5.94 -9.94
C MET A 79 -6.41 -6.59 -8.56
N GLU A 80 -5.95 -5.83 -7.58
CA GLU A 80 -5.99 -6.26 -6.19
C GLU A 80 -7.38 -5.94 -5.63
N THR A 81 -8.13 -6.95 -5.17
CA THR A 81 -9.53 -6.77 -4.70
C THR A 81 -9.65 -6.74 -3.18
N ALA A 82 -8.60 -7.11 -2.47
CA ALA A 82 -8.39 -6.92 -1.04
C ALA A 82 -6.87 -6.89 -0.79
N PRO A 83 -6.37 -6.38 0.35
CA PRO A 83 -4.94 -6.33 0.63
C PRO A 83 -4.24 -7.68 0.38
N GLY A 84 -3.32 -7.72 -0.59
CA GLY A 84 -2.57 -8.90 -1.02
C GLY A 84 -3.33 -9.90 -1.89
N VAL A 85 -4.61 -9.67 -2.19
CA VAL A 85 -5.47 -10.58 -2.98
C VAL A 85 -5.55 -10.09 -4.42
N MET A 86 -4.83 -10.77 -5.30
CA MET A 86 -4.84 -10.50 -6.74
C MET A 86 -5.95 -11.28 -7.43
N THR A 87 -6.79 -10.56 -8.17
CA THR A 87 -7.90 -11.11 -8.95
C THR A 87 -7.71 -10.77 -10.42
N VAL A 88 -7.98 -11.74 -11.30
CA VAL A 88 -8.06 -11.52 -12.75
C VAL A 88 -9.52 -11.68 -13.15
N VAL A 89 -10.12 -10.62 -13.70
CA VAL A 89 -11.44 -10.68 -14.32
C VAL A 89 -11.26 -10.92 -15.83
N PRO A 90 -11.64 -12.09 -16.38
CA PRO A 90 -11.39 -12.43 -17.79
C PRO A 90 -12.09 -11.47 -18.75
N HIS A 91 -11.46 -11.13 -19.88
CA HIS A 91 -12.05 -10.20 -20.86
C HIS A 91 -13.46 -10.59 -21.30
N LYS A 92 -13.68 -11.89 -21.53
CA LYS A 92 -14.97 -12.45 -21.96
C LYS A 92 -16.11 -12.25 -20.94
N GLU A 93 -15.78 -11.93 -19.69
CA GLU A 93 -16.74 -11.74 -18.60
C GLU A 93 -17.00 -10.26 -18.32
N ILE A 94 -16.27 -9.33 -18.94
CA ILE A 94 -16.36 -7.90 -18.65
C ILE A 94 -17.46 -7.25 -19.47
N ARG A 95 -18.43 -6.63 -18.78
CA ARG A 95 -19.44 -5.76 -19.39
C ARG A 95 -18.98 -4.31 -19.45
N ARG A 96 -18.38 -3.81 -18.37
CA ARG A 96 -17.87 -2.43 -18.25
C ARG A 96 -16.67 -2.41 -17.32
N ARG A 97 -15.71 -1.52 -17.57
CA ARG A 97 -14.57 -1.26 -16.69
C ARG A 97 -14.16 0.21 -16.74
N GLY A 98 -13.49 0.70 -15.70
CA GLY A 98 -12.96 2.05 -15.69
C GLY A 98 -12.35 2.46 -14.36
N THR A 99 -11.64 3.59 -14.38
CA THR A 99 -11.13 4.23 -13.16
C THR A 99 -12.30 4.73 -12.31
N LEU A 100 -12.21 4.50 -11.01
CA LEU A 100 -13.08 5.16 -10.04
C LEU A 100 -12.63 6.62 -9.95
N ARG A 101 -13.50 7.56 -10.35
CA ARG A 101 -13.29 8.97 -10.00
C ARG A 101 -13.50 9.06 -8.50
N LEU A 102 -12.44 9.37 -7.75
CA LEU A 102 -12.61 9.96 -6.44
C LEU A 102 -13.12 11.38 -6.70
N ASP A 103 -14.44 11.55 -6.66
CA ASP A 103 -15.02 12.88 -6.50
C ASP A 103 -14.61 13.36 -5.11
N LEU A 104 -13.45 14.02 -5.04
CA LEU A 104 -13.09 14.88 -3.93
C LEU A 104 -14.08 16.04 -4.00
N HIS A 105 -15.18 15.93 -3.25
CA HIS A 105 -15.94 17.11 -2.90
C HIS A 105 -15.12 17.89 -1.87
N ASP A 106 -14.79 19.12 -2.26
CA ASP A 106 -14.15 20.17 -1.46
C ASP A 106 -14.92 20.50 -0.17
#